data_AF-L0IXU7-F1
#
_entry.id   AF-L0IXU7-F1
#
_cell.length_a   1.000
_cell.length_b   1.000
_cell.length_c   1.000
_cell.angle_alpha   90.00
_cell.angle_beta   90.00
_cell.angle_gamma   90.00
#
_symmetry.space_group_name_H-M   'P 1'
#
loop_
_entity.id
_entity.type
_entity.pdbx_description
1 polymer ?
#
loop_
_entity_poly.entity_id
_entity_poly.type
_entity_poly.pdbx_seq_one_letter_code
_entity_poly.pdbx_strand_id
1 'polypeptide(L)'
;MTVVSFVLLRPKPGTNWDAIQKHIKKGCDLARKHGAENVTTLWNVAGGPATGTLAVLSSTADWTSYGKVQESMMADADMQALMSDPKSPIASWETYLSQTIPDI
;
A
#
# COMPACT_ATOMS: atom_id res chain seq x y z
N MET A 1 -17.19 -10.71 -4.18
CA MET A 1 -16.51 -9.78 -5.10
C MET A 1 -15.21 -9.41 -4.44
N THR A 2 -14.09 -9.61 -5.14
CA THR A 2 -12.76 -9.33 -4.60
C THR A 2 -12.63 -7.83 -4.34
N VAL A 3 -12.18 -7.47 -3.15
CA VAL A 3 -11.83 -6.09 -2.81
C VAL A 3 -10.38 -5.87 -3.20
N VAL A 4 -10.10 -4.73 -3.82
CA VAL A 4 -8.79 -4.33 -4.32
C VAL A 4 -8.42 -3.00 -3.68
N SER A 5 -7.32 -3.00 -2.93
CA SER A 5 -6.74 -1.79 -2.34
C SER A 5 -5.54 -1.36 -3.16
N PHE A 6 -5.53 -0.10 -3.58
CA PHE A 6 -4.45 0.54 -4.32
C PHE A 6 -3.95 1.76 -3.54
N VAL A 7 -2.73 1.68 -3.04
CA VAL A 7 -2.10 2.77 -2.29
C VAL A 7 -1.08 3.46 -3.18
N LEU A 8 -1.38 4.70 -3.59
CA LEU A 8 -0.46 5.56 -4.34
C LEU A 8 0.47 6.26 -3.35
N LEU A 9 1.78 6.17 -3.55
CA LEU A 9 2.79 6.71 -2.64
C LEU A 9 3.72 7.66 -3.40
N ARG A 10 3.90 8.87 -2.87
CA ARG A 10 4.81 9.86 -3.44
C ARG A 10 6.09 9.93 -2.58
N PRO A 11 7.26 9.53 -3.11
CA PRO A 11 8.53 9.72 -2.40
C PRO A 11 8.86 11.20 -2.17
N LYS A 12 9.59 11.49 -1.10
CA LYS A 12 10.19 12.81 -0.88
C LYS A 12 11.29 13.06 -1.92
N PRO A 13 11.36 14.26 -2.52
CA PRO A 13 12.44 14.61 -3.46
C PRO A 13 13.83 14.36 -2.86
N GLY A 14 14.75 13.82 -3.66
CA GLY A 14 16.15 13.57 -3.25
C GLY A 14 16.36 12.36 -2.33
N THR A 15 15.32 11.60 -2.02
CA THR A 15 15.46 10.39 -1.20
C THR A 15 16.15 9.26 -1.97
N ASN A 16 17.09 8.56 -1.32
CA ASN A 16 17.72 7.38 -1.90
C ASN A 16 16.67 6.25 -2.11
N TRP A 17 16.75 5.62 -3.28
CA TRP A 17 15.95 4.47 -3.67
C TRP A 17 15.99 3.31 -2.67
N ASP A 18 17.14 3.01 -2.07
CA ASP A 18 17.23 1.92 -1.07
C ASP A 18 16.35 2.17 0.15
N ALA A 19 16.25 3.43 0.59
CA ALA A 19 15.41 3.81 1.73
C ALA A 19 13.92 3.65 1.37
N ILE A 20 13.54 4.08 0.17
CA ILE A 20 12.19 3.89 -0.38
C ILE A 20 11.85 2.40 -0.43
N GLN A 21 12.70 1.58 -1.04
CA GLN A 21 12.48 0.14 -1.16
C GLN A 21 12.33 -0.54 0.20
N LYS A 22 13.19 -0.23 1.17
CA LYS A 22 13.10 -0.80 2.53
C LYS A 22 11.78 -0.43 3.21
N HIS A 23 11.37 0.83 3.10
CA HIS A 23 10.12 1.30 3.70
C HIS A 23 8.89 0.64 3.07
N ILE A 24 8.82 0.61 1.73
CA ILE A 24 7.71 -0.04 1.01
C ILE A 24 7.69 -1.56 1.27
N LYS A 25 8.86 -2.21 1.30
CA LYS A 25 8.95 -3.63 1.62
C LYS A 25 8.37 -3.93 3.00
N LYS A 26 8.71 -3.13 4.03
CA LYS A 26 8.15 -3.32 5.38
C LYS A 26 6.62 -3.21 5.36
N GLY A 27 6.06 -2.22 4.67
CA GLY A 27 4.60 -2.09 4.51
C GLY A 27 3.96 -3.29 3.80
N CYS A 28 4.56 -3.77 2.71
CA CYS A 28 4.08 -4.95 1.99
C CYS A 28 4.16 -6.23 2.82
N ASP A 29 5.24 -6.41 3.60
CA ASP A 29 5.39 -7.57 4.48
C ASP A 29 4.34 -7.55 5.60
N LEU A 30 4.04 -6.38 6.18
CA LEU A 30 2.96 -6.21 7.16
C LEU A 30 1.58 -6.48 6.55
N ALA A 31 1.30 -5.97 5.35
CA ALA A 31 0.05 -6.26 4.66
C ALA A 31 -0.16 -7.77 4.47
N ARG A 32 0.88 -8.49 4.01
CA ARG A 32 0.83 -9.96 3.87
C ARG A 32 0.66 -10.67 5.21
N LYS A 33 1.38 -10.23 6.26
CA LYS A 33 1.25 -10.77 7.63
C LYS A 33 -0.20 -10.72 8.12
N HIS A 34 -0.93 -9.66 7.78
CA HIS A 34 -2.32 -9.47 8.20
C HIS A 34 -3.37 -10.07 7.27
N GLY A 35 -2.96 -10.74 6.20
CA GLY A 35 -3.86 -11.49 5.32
C GLY A 35 -4.22 -10.81 4.01
N ALA A 36 -3.54 -9.72 3.63
CA ALA A 36 -3.67 -9.17 2.28
C ALA A 36 -3.04 -10.10 1.24
N GLU A 37 -3.75 -10.31 0.13
CA GLU A 37 -3.34 -11.17 -0.98
C GLU A 37 -2.81 -10.33 -2.15
N ASN A 38 -2.12 -10.99 -3.10
CA ASN A 38 -1.64 -10.38 -4.35
C ASN A 38 -0.87 -9.05 -4.17
N VAL A 39 -0.20 -8.88 -3.02
CA VAL A 39 0.51 -7.65 -2.67
C VAL A 39 1.63 -7.41 -3.68
N THR A 40 1.46 -6.39 -4.51
CA THR A 40 2.30 -6.07 -5.67
C THR A 40 2.69 -4.60 -5.63
N THR A 41 3.98 -4.31 -5.79
CA THR A 41 4.50 -2.94 -5.88
C THR A 41 4.76 -2.57 -7.33
N LEU A 42 4.31 -1.38 -7.72
CA LEU A 42 4.42 -0.84 -9.07
C LEU A 42 5.17 0.49 -9.01
N TRP A 43 5.95 0.78 -10.05
CA TRP A 43 6.50 2.10 -10.31
C TRP A 43 5.74 2.73 -11.48
N ASN A 44 5.12 3.89 -11.25
CA ASN A 44 4.32 4.58 -12.25
C ASN A 44 5.26 5.37 -13.19
N VAL A 45 5.82 4.68 -14.18
CA VAL A 45 6.71 5.26 -15.21
C VAL A 45 5.99 6.34 -16.03
N ALA A 46 4.69 6.16 -16.30
CA ALA A 46 3.84 7.12 -16.98
C ALA A 46 2.43 7.08 -16.37
N GLY A 47 1.97 8.21 -15.81
CA GLY A 47 0.68 8.29 -15.11
C GLY A 47 0.11 9.70 -15.04
N GLY A 48 0.47 10.58 -15.98
CA GLY A 48 0.10 12.00 -15.93
C GLY A 48 0.64 12.65 -14.65
N PRO A 49 -0.20 13.31 -13.83
CA PRO A 49 0.21 13.88 -12.54
C PRO A 49 0.79 12.86 -11.53
N ALA A 50 0.49 11.56 -11.70
CA ALA A 50 1.01 10.49 -10.86
C ALA A 50 2.34 9.91 -11.36
N THR A 51 2.91 10.43 -12.45
CA THR A 51 4.21 9.98 -12.96
C THR A 51 5.30 10.12 -11.90
N GLY A 52 6.12 9.08 -11.70
CA GLY A 52 7.18 9.06 -10.69
C GLY A 52 6.70 8.75 -9.26
N THR A 53 5.51 8.15 -9.12
CA THR A 53 5.00 7.61 -7.85
C THR A 53 5.13 6.09 -7.80
N LEU A 54 5.04 5.54 -6.59
CA LEU A 54 4.86 4.10 -6.39
C LEU A 54 3.38 3.79 -6.20
N ALA A 55 2.99 2.57 -6.52
CA ALA A 55 1.73 2.02 -6.06
C ALA A 55 1.92 0.68 -5.37
N VAL A 56 1.11 0.42 -4.35
CA VAL A 56 0.97 -0.91 -3.74
C VAL A 56 -0.45 -1.39 -3.98
N LEU A 57 -0.60 -2.42 -4.79
CA LEU A 57 -1.84 -3.13 -5.04
C LEU A 57 -1.92 -4.32 -4.10
N SER A 58 -3.11 -4.58 -3.54
CA SER A 58 -3.41 -5.79 -2.78
C SER A 58 -4.88 -6.15 -2.92
N SER A 59 -5.23 -7.38 -2.60
CA SER A 59 -6.61 -7.86 -2.65
C SER A 59 -7.03 -8.60 -1.40
N THR A 60 -8.35 -8.70 -1.19
CA THR A 60 -8.98 -9.66 -0.28
C THR A 60 -10.22 -10.24 -0.95
N ALA A 61 -10.61 -11.45 -0.56
CA ALA A 61 -11.73 -12.17 -1.19
C ALA A 61 -13.07 -11.40 -1.15
N ASP A 62 -13.31 -10.66 -0.07
CA ASP A 62 -14.53 -9.87 0.15
C ASP A 62 -14.30 -8.75 1.18
N TRP A 63 -15.36 -7.98 1.45
CA TRP A 63 -15.38 -6.89 2.43
C TRP A 63 -15.21 -7.35 3.88
N THR A 64 -15.69 -8.55 4.23
CA THR A 64 -15.52 -9.11 5.58
C THR A 64 -14.06 -9.40 5.84
N SER A 65 -13.38 -10.01 4.87
CA SER A 65 -11.96 -10.29 4.90
C SER A 65 -11.16 -8.98 4.93
N TYR A 66 -11.52 -8.00 4.09
CA TYR A 66 -10.90 -6.68 4.11
C TYR A 66 -10.98 -6.01 5.49
N GLY A 67 -12.16 -6.02 6.12
CA GLY A 67 -12.37 -5.43 7.44
C GLY A 67 -11.45 -6.06 8.50
N LYS A 68 -11.34 -7.39 8.51
CA LYS A 68 -10.44 -8.12 9.43
C LYS A 68 -8.97 -7.78 9.19
N VAL A 69 -8.54 -7.72 7.93
CA VAL A 69 -7.16 -7.33 7.57
C VAL A 69 -6.87 -5.92 8.05
N GLN A 70 -7.77 -4.96 7.78
CA GLN A 70 -7.59 -3.56 8.20
C GLN A 70 -7.55 -3.39 9.71
N GLU A 71 -8.48 -4.02 10.43
CA GLU A 71 -8.53 -3.96 11.90
C GLU A 71 -7.22 -4.50 12.51
N SER A 72 -6.81 -5.70 12.08
CA SER A 72 -5.57 -6.34 12.55
C SER A 72 -4.33 -5.52 12.20
N MET A 73 -4.27 -4.98 10.97
CA MET A 73 -3.14 -4.20 10.50
C MET A 73 -3.02 -2.85 11.22
N MET A 74 -4.13 -2.15 11.47
CA MET A 74 -4.13 -0.87 12.19
C MET A 74 -3.86 -1.02 13.69
N ALA A 75 -4.17 -2.20 14.26
CA ALA A 75 -3.81 -2.54 15.64
C ALA A 75 -2.33 -2.95 15.81
N ASP A 76 -1.59 -3.19 14.72
CA ASP A 76 -0.20 -3.62 14.76
C ASP A 76 0.75 -2.44 15.04
N ALA A 77 1.54 -2.57 16.11
CA ALA A 77 2.51 -1.56 16.52
C ALA A 77 3.57 -1.27 15.43
N ASP A 78 3.98 -2.27 14.64
CA ASP A 78 4.92 -2.06 13.54
C ASP A 78 4.31 -1.26 12.39
N MET A 79 3.01 -1.43 12.15
CA MET A 79 2.29 -0.63 11.15
C MET A 79 2.12 0.80 11.62
N GLN A 80 1.72 1.00 12.88
CA GLN A 80 1.62 2.32 13.49
C GLN A 80 2.98 3.05 13.42
N ALA A 81 4.06 2.38 13.80
CA ALA A 81 5.41 2.93 13.72
C ALA A 81 5.85 3.25 12.28
N LEU A 82 5.47 2.43 11.30
CA LEU A 82 5.75 2.70 9.89
C LEU A 82 5.02 3.95 9.40
N MET A 83 3.73 4.10 9.75
CA MET A 83 2.90 5.23 9.34
C MET A 83 3.29 6.54 10.03
N SER A 84 3.76 6.48 11.26
CA SER A 84 4.18 7.65 12.04
C SER A 84 5.68 7.96 11.95
N ASP A 85 6.45 7.23 11.14
CA ASP A 85 7.92 7.42 11.06
C ASP A 85 8.25 8.82 10.54
N PRO A 86 8.83 9.72 11.36
CA PRO A 86 9.19 11.07 10.93
C PRO A 86 10.29 11.05 9.85
N LYS A 87 11.07 9.97 9.79
CA LYS A 87 12.11 9.75 8.79
C LYS A 87 11.60 8.97 7.57
N SER A 88 10.28 8.76 7.45
CA SER A 88 9.70 8.09 6.29
C SER A 88 10.19 8.73 4.98
N PRO A 89 10.59 7.93 3.98
CA PRO A 89 10.97 8.42 2.67
C PRO A 89 9.76 8.86 1.83
N ILE A 90 8.53 8.67 2.32
CA ILE A 90 7.29 9.00 1.63
C ILE A 90 6.79 10.37 2.10
N ALA A 91 6.43 11.23 1.15
CA ALA A 91 5.92 12.57 1.38
C ALA A 91 4.40 12.58 1.58
N SER A 92 3.68 11.78 0.79
CA SER A 92 2.23 11.65 0.86
C SER A 92 1.80 10.28 0.33
N TRP A 93 0.63 9.82 0.76
CA TRP A 93 -0.03 8.66 0.17
C TRP A 93 -1.53 8.89 0.02
N GLU A 94 -2.13 8.14 -0.89
CA GLU A 94 -3.56 8.13 -1.16
C GLU A 94 -4.01 6.67 -1.28
N THR A 95 -5.19 6.35 -0.75
CA THR A 95 -5.74 5.00 -0.81
C THR A 95 -7.01 5.01 -1.63
N TYR A 96 -7.04 4.15 -2.64
CA TYR A 96 -8.21 3.84 -3.44
C TYR A 96 -8.65 2.43 -3.11
N LEU A 97 -9.93 2.29 -2.82
CA LEU A 97 -10.52 1.00 -2.50
C LEU A 97 -11.64 0.72 -3.50
N SER A 98 -11.48 -0.40 -4.19
CA SER A 98 -12.35 -0.83 -5.27
C SER A 98 -12.81 -2.26 -5.02
N GLN A 99 -13.82 -2.71 -5.76
CA GLN A 99 -14.21 -4.11 -5.79
C GLN A 99 -14.34 -4.55 -7.25
N THR A 100 -14.04 -5.81 -7.54
CA THR A 100 -14.29 -6.39 -8.86
C THR A 100 -15.78 -6.39 -9.16
N ILE A 101 -16.15 -5.96 -10.36
CA ILE A 101 -17.51 -6.13 -10.88
C ILE A 101 -17.48 -7.41 -11.73
N PRO A 102 -18.37 -8.39 -11.48
CA PRO A 102 -18.45 -9.55 -12.34
C PRO A 102 -18.76 -9.14 -13.79
N ASP A 103 -18.07 -9.77 -14.75
CA ASP A 103 -18.36 -9.67 -16.19
C ASP A 103 -18.11 -8.29 -16.84
N ILE A 104 -17.47 -7.34 -16.14
CA ILE A 104 -17.03 -6.01 -16.64
C ILE A 104 -15.64 -5.70 -16.09
#